data_AF-A0A1F8V1V3-F1
#
_entry.id   AF-A0A1F8V1V3-F1
#
_cell.length_a   1.000
_cell.length_b   1.000
_cell.length_c   1.000
_cell.angle_alpha   90.00
_cell.angle_beta   90.00
_cell.angle_gamma   90.00
#
_symmetry.space_group_name_H-M   'P 1'
#
loop_
_entity.id
_entity.type
_entity.pdbx_description
1 polymer ?
#
loop_
_entity_poly.entity_id
_entity_poly.type
_entity_poly.pdbx_seq_one_letter_code
_entity_poly.pdbx_strand_id
1 'polypeptide(L)'
;MNYGETNERLLAPTRGGGEFSVTNTIRDIEFDGRRGKTAGMQVIEEQAAILKVVSLCMSQEELALAIPGCVVTGAGDEAVIENGDSGLIPESAYLKNVTMFAKLIGGKYKKITIYKAMHEGGLTAKASQKAEGELSLEFNAHFDPKDNTEKLYNIAEVASVTTT
;
A
#
# COMPACT_ATOMS: atom_id res chain seq x y z
N MET A 1 0.06 -3.28 9.28
CA MET A 1 -0.94 -2.26 8.97
C MET A 1 -0.99 -1.27 10.11
N ASN A 2 -1.07 0.03 9.82
CA ASN A 2 -1.09 1.13 10.80
C ASN A 2 0.00 0.99 11.87
N TYR A 3 1.24 0.78 11.43
CA TYR A 3 2.37 0.58 12.33
C TYR A 3 2.62 1.81 13.21
N GLY A 4 2.76 1.62 14.52
CA GLY A 4 2.92 2.67 15.51
C GLY A 4 1.63 3.39 15.93
N GLU A 5 0.47 2.89 15.50
CA GLU A 5 -0.85 3.44 15.81
C GLU A 5 -1.63 2.53 16.77
N THR A 6 -2.71 3.04 17.37
CA THR A 6 -3.54 2.26 18.31
C THR A 6 -4.23 1.04 17.68
N ASN A 7 -4.42 1.07 16.36
CA ASN A 7 -4.98 -0.02 15.56
C ASN A 7 -3.91 -0.73 14.72
N GLU A 8 -2.67 -0.76 15.20
CA GLU A 8 -1.60 -1.58 14.62
C GLU A 8 -2.03 -3.05 14.56
N ARG A 9 -1.87 -3.66 13.39
CA ARG A 9 -2.06 -5.10 13.21
C ARG A 9 -1.09 -5.67 12.19
N LEU A 10 -0.68 -6.92 12.39
CA LEU A 10 0.10 -7.65 11.40
C LEU A 10 -0.79 -8.07 10.24
N LEU A 11 -0.20 -8.08 9.03
CA LEU A 11 -0.84 -8.72 7.90
C LEU A 11 -0.78 -10.23 8.10
N ALA A 12 -1.80 -10.93 7.61
CA ALA A 12 -1.83 -12.38 7.57
C ALA A 12 -0.60 -12.98 6.85
N PRO A 13 -0.32 -14.29 7.00
CA PRO A 13 0.84 -14.93 6.40
C PRO A 13 0.96 -14.61 4.91
N THR A 14 2.14 -14.14 4.51
CA THR A 14 2.40 -13.69 3.14
C THR A 14 3.19 -14.72 2.36
N ARG A 15 2.98 -14.76 1.05
CA ARG A 15 3.72 -15.60 0.11
C ARG A 15 4.58 -14.73 -0.80
N GLY A 16 5.84 -15.10 -0.97
CA GLY A 16 6.75 -14.40 -1.88
C GLY A 16 7.28 -13.05 -1.37
N GLY A 17 6.93 -12.66 -0.13
CA GLY A 17 7.33 -11.38 0.45
C GLY A 17 6.46 -10.22 -0.05
N GLY A 18 7.01 -9.01 0.01
CA GLY A 18 6.36 -7.80 -0.52
C GLY A 18 7.27 -7.06 -1.49
N GLU A 19 6.64 -6.36 -2.43
CA GLU A 19 7.29 -5.51 -3.42
C GLU A 19 6.98 -4.06 -3.10
N PHE A 20 7.98 -3.19 -3.19
CA PHE A 20 7.81 -1.75 -3.04
C PHE A 20 8.36 -1.04 -4.27
N SER A 21 7.56 -0.15 -4.85
CA SER A 21 7.91 0.62 -6.04
C SER A 21 7.58 2.09 -5.85
N VAL A 22 8.48 2.96 -6.31
CA VAL A 22 8.26 4.41 -6.40
C VAL A 22 8.41 4.81 -7.86
N THR A 23 7.42 5.52 -8.37
CA THR A 23 7.39 6.00 -9.74
C THR A 23 7.21 7.52 -9.72
N ASN A 24 8.10 8.22 -10.43
CA ASN A 24 7.98 9.67 -10.64
C ASN A 24 7.78 9.94 -12.14
N THR A 25 6.72 10.64 -12.49
CA THR A 25 6.50 11.14 -13.85
C THR A 25 7.29 12.43 -14.01
N ILE A 26 8.33 12.41 -14.86
CA ILE A 26 9.25 13.53 -15.06
C ILE A 26 8.99 14.16 -16.43
N ARG A 27 8.70 15.47 -16.43
CA ARG A 27 8.59 16.28 -17.64
C ARG A 27 9.82 17.15 -17.84
N ASP A 28 10.28 17.23 -19.08
CA ASP A 28 11.37 18.12 -19.47
C ASP A 28 10.82 19.53 -19.78
N ILE A 29 11.57 20.55 -19.38
CA ILE A 29 11.34 21.93 -19.79
C ILE A 29 12.09 22.17 -21.11
N GLU A 30 11.37 22.61 -22.14
CA GLU A 30 11.94 22.93 -23.44
C GLU A 30 12.65 24.30 -23.41
N PHE A 31 13.82 24.36 -24.07
CA PHE A 31 14.59 25.59 -24.27
C PHE A 31 15.37 25.50 -25.58
N ASP A 32 15.70 26.65 -26.17
CA ASP A 32 16.42 26.71 -27.44
C ASP A 32 17.88 26.27 -27.30
N GLY A 33 18.39 25.55 -28.30
CA GLY A 33 19.73 24.96 -28.30
C GLY A 33 19.86 23.65 -27.50
N ARG A 34 18.75 23.05 -27.06
CA ARG A 34 18.74 21.76 -26.35
C ARG A 34 19.35 20.65 -27.22
N ARG A 35 20.40 20.01 -26.70
CA ARG A 35 21.08 18.88 -27.34
C ARG A 35 20.65 17.50 -26.80
N GLY A 36 19.79 17.47 -25.77
CA GLY A 36 19.35 16.25 -25.11
C GLY A 36 18.84 16.51 -23.70
N LYS A 37 18.80 15.48 -22.85
CA LYS A 37 18.48 15.62 -21.42
C LYS A 37 19.48 16.57 -20.77
N THR A 38 18.98 17.61 -20.12
CA THR A 38 19.76 18.71 -19.56
C THR A 38 19.49 18.79 -18.06
N ALA A 39 20.55 18.75 -17.25
CA ALA A 39 20.44 18.83 -15.81
C ALA A 39 19.77 20.16 -15.38
N GLY A 40 18.88 20.11 -14.39
CA GLY A 40 18.14 21.27 -13.91
C GLY A 40 16.93 21.69 -14.76
N MET A 41 16.70 21.07 -15.92
CA MET A 41 15.58 21.37 -16.83
C MET A 41 14.49 20.29 -16.79
N GLN A 42 14.30 19.66 -15.63
CA GLN A 42 13.32 18.58 -15.45
C GLN A 42 12.48 18.86 -14.21
N VAL A 43 11.18 18.60 -14.31
CA VAL A 43 10.20 18.78 -13.22
C VAL A 43 9.48 17.46 -12.98
N ILE A 44 9.24 17.14 -11.71
CA ILE A 44 8.40 16.00 -11.32
C ILE A 44 6.95 16.48 -11.34
N GLU A 45 6.11 15.84 -12.14
CA GLU A 45 4.68 16.18 -12.24
C GLU A 45 3.83 15.34 -11.29
N GLU A 46 4.16 14.06 -11.18
CA GLU A 46 3.43 13.10 -10.38
C GLU A 46 4.41 12.18 -9.65
N GLN A 47 4.03 11.79 -8.44
CA GLN A 47 4.75 10.82 -7.65
C GLN A 47 3.76 9.78 -7.14
N ALA A 48 4.12 8.51 -7.29
CA ALA A 48 3.35 7.39 -6.81
C ALA A 48 4.26 6.45 -6.00
N ALA A 49 3.72 5.90 -4.91
CA ALA A 49 4.38 4.85 -4.14
C ALA A 49 3.38 3.72 -3.92
N ILE A 50 3.81 2.50 -4.24
CA ILE A 50 2.97 1.30 -4.21
C ILE A 50 3.70 0.22 -3.42
N LEU A 51 2.95 -0.49 -2.58
CA LEU A 51 3.41 -1.67 -1.86
C LEU A 51 2.50 -2.86 -2.17
N LYS A 52 3.05 -3.88 -2.82
CA LYS A 52 2.34 -5.10 -3.21
C LYS A 52 2.71 -6.26 -2.31
N VAL A 53 1.74 -7.09 -1.97
CA VAL A 53 1.93 -8.27 -1.14
C VAL A 53 0.86 -9.31 -1.42
N VAL A 54 1.22 -10.60 -1.40
CA VAL A 54 0.25 -11.69 -1.52
C VAL A 54 0.03 -12.30 -0.15
N SER A 55 -1.22 -12.25 0.34
CA SER A 55 -1.67 -12.91 1.56
C SER A 55 -2.19 -14.31 1.23
N LEU A 56 -1.94 -15.28 2.12
CA LEU A 56 -2.50 -16.64 2.05
C LEU A 56 -3.78 -16.80 2.88
N CYS A 57 -4.32 -15.70 3.39
CA CYS A 57 -5.53 -15.69 4.18
C CYS A 57 -6.64 -14.94 3.45
N MET A 58 -7.81 -15.56 3.37
CA MET A 58 -9.05 -14.96 2.86
C MET A 58 -10.07 -14.81 4.01
N SER A 59 -9.62 -14.36 5.19
CA SER A 59 -10.53 -13.99 6.27
C SER A 59 -11.37 -12.78 5.87
N GLN A 60 -12.51 -12.57 6.55
CA GLN A 60 -13.40 -11.43 6.27
C GLN A 60 -12.68 -10.09 6.40
N GLU A 61 -11.76 -9.96 7.36
CA GLU A 61 -10.98 -8.73 7.55
C GLU A 61 -10.02 -8.45 6.40
N GLU A 62 -9.39 -9.48 5.83
CA GLU A 62 -8.48 -9.35 4.69
C GLU A 62 -9.26 -9.11 3.39
N LEU A 63 -10.41 -9.75 3.23
CA LEU A 63 -11.31 -9.49 2.10
C LEU A 63 -11.87 -8.07 2.14
N ALA A 64 -12.25 -7.56 3.32
CA ALA A 64 -12.67 -6.17 3.49
C ALA A 64 -11.53 -5.19 3.16
N LEU A 65 -10.28 -5.54 3.50
CA LEU A 65 -9.11 -4.74 3.15
C LEU A 65 -8.88 -4.68 1.62
N ALA A 66 -9.21 -5.76 0.92
CA ALA A 66 -9.10 -5.86 -0.54
C ALA A 66 -10.28 -5.24 -1.30
N ILE A 67 -11.29 -4.71 -0.62
CA ILE A 67 -12.44 -4.05 -1.26
C ILE A 67 -12.62 -2.65 -0.66
N PRO A 68 -12.06 -1.61 -1.30
CA PRO A 68 -12.24 -0.24 -0.85
C PRO A 68 -13.71 0.16 -0.78
N GLY A 69 -14.12 0.72 0.35
CA GLY A 69 -15.48 1.21 0.54
C GLY A 69 -16.54 0.11 0.72
N CYS A 70 -16.16 -1.16 0.95
CA CYS A 70 -17.13 -2.18 1.31
C CYS A 70 -17.80 -1.88 2.66
N VAL A 71 -19.02 -2.40 2.83
CA VAL A 71 -19.72 -2.38 4.11
C VAL A 71 -19.66 -3.77 4.71
N VAL A 72 -19.22 -3.88 5.97
CA VAL A 72 -19.26 -5.13 6.72
C VAL A 72 -20.46 -5.08 7.66
N THR A 73 -21.42 -5.99 7.47
CA THR A 73 -22.60 -6.15 8.32
C THR A 73 -22.48 -7.45 9.13
N GLY A 74 -23.13 -7.52 10.30
CA GLY A 74 -23.00 -8.68 11.20
C GLY A 74 -21.71 -8.68 12.02
N ALA A 75 -21.45 -9.78 12.74
CA ALA A 75 -20.25 -9.94 13.56
C ALA A 75 -19.82 -11.42 13.63
N GLY A 76 -18.51 -11.65 13.77
CA GLY A 76 -17.94 -13.00 13.87
C GLY A 76 -18.18 -13.83 12.61
N ASP A 77 -18.66 -15.06 12.78
CA ASP A 77 -18.91 -16.00 11.68
C ASP A 77 -20.10 -15.60 10.79
N GLU A 78 -20.93 -14.65 11.24
CA GLU A 78 -22.07 -14.10 10.48
C GLU A 78 -21.71 -12.80 9.74
N ALA A 79 -20.44 -12.39 9.74
CA ALA A 79 -20.01 -11.20 9.04
C ALA A 79 -20.20 -11.35 7.51
N VAL A 80 -20.85 -10.37 6.91
CA VAL A 80 -21.11 -10.29 5.47
C VAL A 80 -20.43 -9.04 4.93
N ILE A 81 -19.76 -9.18 3.78
CA ILE A 81 -19.17 -8.05 3.05
C ILE A 81 -20.07 -7.72 1.87
N GLU A 82 -20.57 -6.49 1.85
CA GLU A 82 -21.46 -5.97 0.82
C GLU A 82 -20.81 -4.77 0.12
N ASN A 83 -21.28 -4.45 -1.09
CA ASN A 83 -20.82 -3.24 -1.77
C ASN A 83 -21.30 -2.01 -0.99
N GLY A 84 -20.41 -1.04 -0.81
CA GLY A 84 -20.82 0.28 -0.35
C GLY A 84 -21.51 1.10 -1.44
N ASP A 85 -21.81 2.34 -1.09
CA ASP A 85 -22.37 3.32 -2.02
C ASP A 85 -21.32 3.75 -3.06
N SER A 86 -21.78 3.97 -4.28
CA SER A 86 -20.98 4.63 -5.32
C SER A 86 -20.76 6.10 -4.95
N GLY A 87 -19.50 6.52 -4.79
CA GLY A 87 -19.21 7.91 -4.46
C GLY A 87 -17.79 8.16 -3.97
N LEU A 88 -17.65 9.20 -3.15
CA LEU A 88 -16.39 9.56 -2.52
C LEU A 88 -16.00 8.50 -1.49
N ILE A 89 -14.77 7.99 -1.60
CA ILE A 89 -14.20 7.10 -0.59
C ILE A 89 -13.86 7.94 0.66
N PRO A 90 -14.40 7.62 1.84
CA PRO A 90 -14.13 8.39 3.05
C PRO A 90 -12.67 8.22 3.49
N GLU A 91 -12.12 9.23 4.17
CA GLU A 91 -10.74 9.19 4.70
C GLU A 91 -10.50 7.98 5.62
N SER A 92 -11.54 7.50 6.31
CA SER A 92 -11.48 6.31 7.17
C SER A 92 -11.21 5.00 6.42
N ALA A 93 -11.40 4.96 5.09
CA ALA A 93 -11.07 3.79 4.28
C ALA A 93 -9.55 3.66 4.02
N TYR A 94 -8.80 4.76 4.19
CA TYR A 94 -7.35 4.77 4.02
C TYR A 94 -6.69 4.32 5.32
N LEU A 95 -5.76 3.37 5.21
CA LEU A 95 -4.86 3.05 6.30
C LEU A 95 -3.94 4.25 6.54
N LYS A 96 -3.71 4.62 7.80
CA LYS A 96 -2.74 5.67 8.15
C LYS A 96 -1.37 5.34 7.55
N ASN A 97 -0.95 4.09 7.65
CA ASN A 97 0.26 3.61 6.98
C ASN A 97 0.28 2.09 6.76
N VAL A 98 1.12 1.65 5.83
CA VAL A 98 1.51 0.24 5.65
C VAL A 98 3.03 0.17 5.71
N THR A 99 3.56 -0.70 6.57
CA THR A 99 5.00 -0.86 6.78
C THR A 99 5.43 -2.28 6.46
N MET A 100 6.50 -2.41 5.65
CA MET A 100 7.20 -3.65 5.36
C MET A 100 8.62 -3.59 5.92
N PHE A 101 9.08 -4.72 6.45
CA PHE A 101 10.44 -4.91 6.91
C PHE A 101 11.18 -5.89 6.01
N ALA A 102 12.24 -5.44 5.34
CA ALA A 102 13.10 -6.28 4.52
C ALA A 102 14.42 -6.54 5.24
N LYS A 103 14.74 -7.81 5.52
CA LYS A 103 15.98 -8.20 6.21
C LYS A 103 17.19 -8.09 5.27
N LEU A 104 18.24 -7.42 5.72
CA LEU A 104 19.52 -7.33 5.03
C LEU A 104 20.44 -8.48 5.48
N ILE A 105 21.42 -8.82 4.64
CA ILE A 105 22.43 -9.85 4.93
C ILE A 105 23.15 -9.56 6.26
N GLY A 106 23.40 -8.28 6.57
CA GLY A 106 24.05 -7.83 7.81
C GLY A 106 23.17 -7.87 9.08
N GLY A 107 22.00 -8.50 9.04
CA GLY A 107 21.09 -8.65 10.20
C GLY A 107 20.24 -7.43 10.54
N LYS A 108 20.53 -6.26 9.94
CA LYS A 108 19.66 -5.07 9.98
C LYS A 108 18.45 -5.22 9.05
N TYR A 109 17.51 -4.30 9.16
CA TYR A 109 16.30 -4.28 8.34
C TYR A 109 16.15 -2.93 7.63
N LYS A 110 15.62 -2.95 6.39
CA LYS A 110 14.99 -1.77 5.79
C LYS A 110 13.53 -1.73 6.23
N LYS A 111 13.15 -0.66 6.92
CA LYS A 111 11.76 -0.31 7.24
C LYS A 111 11.25 0.58 6.11
N ILE A 112 10.30 0.07 5.34
CA ILE A 112 9.65 0.77 4.24
C ILE A 112 8.23 1.04 4.66
N THR A 113 7.84 2.31 4.73
CA THR A 113 6.49 2.75 5.13
C THR A 113 5.89 3.56 3.99
N ILE A 114 4.65 3.25 3.61
CA ILE A 114 3.80 4.10 2.77
C ILE A 114 2.66 4.69 3.61
N TYR A 115 2.24 5.91 3.30
CA TYR A 115 1.24 6.66 4.07
C TYR A 115 -0.08 6.79 3.31
N LYS A 116 -1.18 6.96 4.07
CA LYS A 116 -2.56 7.07 3.54
C LYS A 116 -2.82 6.01 2.46
N ALA A 117 -2.54 4.78 2.85
CA ALA A 117 -2.47 3.65 1.94
C ALA A 117 -3.84 3.02 1.76
N MET A 118 -4.24 2.76 0.52
CA MET A 118 -5.50 2.09 0.20
C MET A 118 -5.26 1.04 -0.88
N HIS A 119 -6.00 -0.06 -0.81
CA HIS A 119 -5.96 -1.03 -1.90
C HIS A 119 -6.59 -0.44 -3.17
N GLU A 120 -5.96 -0.58 -4.32
CA GLU A 120 -6.57 -0.17 -5.60
C GLU A 120 -6.60 -1.29 -6.65
N GLY A 121 -6.14 -2.49 -6.27
CA GLY A 121 -6.30 -3.67 -7.10
C GLY A 121 -7.76 -4.12 -7.18
N GLY A 122 -8.08 -4.89 -8.22
CA GLY A 122 -9.33 -5.64 -8.24
C GLY A 122 -9.25 -6.88 -7.36
N LEU A 123 -10.29 -7.14 -6.57
CA LEU A 123 -10.44 -8.42 -5.89
C LEU A 123 -10.78 -9.51 -6.93
N THR A 124 -9.89 -10.51 -7.06
CA THR A 124 -10.17 -11.73 -7.82
C THR A 124 -9.93 -12.94 -6.94
N ALA A 125 -10.95 -13.77 -6.73
CA ALA A 125 -10.83 -15.03 -6.00
C ALA A 125 -10.95 -16.19 -6.98
N LYS A 126 -9.98 -17.12 -6.95
CA LYS A 126 -10.00 -18.34 -7.77
C LYS A 126 -9.83 -19.56 -6.87
N ALA A 127 -10.84 -20.41 -6.83
CA ALA A 127 -10.73 -21.72 -6.19
C ALA A 127 -10.02 -22.70 -7.13
N SER A 128 -8.94 -23.33 -6.68
CA SER A 128 -8.22 -24.34 -7.45
C SER A 128 -7.85 -25.54 -6.58
N GLN A 129 -7.97 -26.74 -7.15
CA GLN A 129 -7.68 -27.98 -6.44
C GLN A 129 -6.17 -28.07 -6.14
N LYS A 130 -5.81 -28.36 -4.88
CA LYS A 130 -4.42 -28.44 -4.36
C LYS A 130 -3.64 -27.11 -4.36
N ALA A 131 -4.34 -25.98 -4.44
CA ALA A 131 -3.76 -24.66 -4.21
C ALA A 131 -4.47 -23.99 -3.02
N GLU A 132 -3.73 -23.13 -2.32
CA GLU A 132 -4.27 -22.26 -1.28
C GLU A 132 -4.96 -21.04 -1.93
N GLY A 133 -5.88 -20.43 -1.20
CA GLY A 133 -6.41 -19.13 -1.61
C GLY A 133 -5.36 -18.05 -1.45
N GLU A 134 -5.05 -17.37 -2.55
CA GLU A 134 -4.11 -16.26 -2.58
C GLU A 134 -4.90 -14.96 -2.76
N LEU A 135 -4.58 -13.96 -1.93
CA LEU A 135 -5.17 -12.62 -2.00
C LEU A 135 -4.06 -11.62 -2.32
N SER A 136 -4.11 -11.07 -3.52
CA SER A 136 -3.16 -10.05 -3.99
C SER A 136 -3.60 -8.67 -3.51
N LEU A 137 -2.80 -8.06 -2.63
CA LEU A 137 -3.02 -6.72 -2.12
C LEU A 137 -2.00 -5.76 -2.74
N GLU A 138 -2.50 -4.70 -3.34
CA GLU A 138 -1.74 -3.59 -3.91
C GLU A 138 -2.14 -2.31 -3.21
N PHE A 139 -1.30 -1.80 -2.31
CA PHE A 139 -1.55 -0.60 -1.52
C PHE A 139 -0.88 0.62 -2.15
N ASN A 140 -1.70 1.62 -2.48
CA ASN A 140 -1.25 2.85 -3.12
C ASN A 140 -1.25 3.97 -2.08
N ALA A 141 -0.17 4.74 -2.03
CA ALA A 141 -0.04 5.89 -1.15
C ALA A 141 -0.75 7.12 -1.72
N HIS A 142 -1.36 7.92 -0.85
CA HIS A 142 -2.13 9.10 -1.26
C HIS A 142 -1.65 10.36 -0.55
N PHE A 143 -1.72 11.50 -1.24
CA PHE A 143 -1.55 12.82 -0.61
C PHE A 143 -2.84 13.25 0.10
N ASP A 144 -2.70 14.09 1.13
CA ASP A 144 -3.85 14.79 1.69
C ASP A 144 -4.23 15.96 0.77
N PRO A 145 -5.47 16.07 0.27
CA PRO A 145 -5.88 17.24 -0.51
C PRO A 145 -5.73 18.57 0.24
N LYS A 146 -5.66 18.55 1.57
CA LYS A 146 -5.43 19.74 2.43
C LYS A 146 -3.94 20.01 2.68
N ASP A 147 -3.06 19.02 2.51
CA ASP A 147 -1.61 19.14 2.67
C ASP A 147 -0.86 18.23 1.68
N ASN A 148 -0.56 18.78 0.51
CA ASN A 148 0.21 18.11 -0.54
C ASN A 148 1.74 18.13 -0.27
N THR A 149 2.18 18.55 0.91
CA THR A 149 3.60 18.51 1.30
C THR A 149 3.96 17.28 2.12
N GLU A 150 2.95 16.54 2.58
CA GLU A 150 3.15 15.26 3.25
C GLU A 150 3.90 14.26 2.38
N LYS A 151 4.63 13.35 3.01
CA LYS A 151 5.44 12.35 2.29
C LYS A 151 4.58 11.14 1.97
N LEU A 152 4.66 10.64 0.74
CA LEU A 152 4.02 9.37 0.35
C LEU A 152 4.68 8.14 0.98
N TYR A 153 6.00 8.21 1.22
CA TYR A 153 6.76 7.08 1.74
C TYR A 153 7.94 7.50 2.61
N ASN A 154 8.41 6.57 3.44
CA ASN A 154 9.63 6.66 4.22
C ASN A 154 10.40 5.34 4.13
N ILE A 155 11.71 5.44 3.89
CA ILE A 155 12.61 4.28 3.92
C ILE A 155 13.70 4.56 4.94
N ALA A 156 13.78 3.73 5.97
CA ALA A 156 14.77 3.82 7.03
C ALA A 156 15.51 2.50 7.22
N GLU A 157 16.70 2.56 7.81
CA GLU A 157 17.41 1.37 8.29
C GLU A 157 17.20 1.26 9.80
N VAL A 158 16.85 0.06 10.27
CA VAL A 158 16.61 -0.22 11.69
C VAL A 158 17.38 -1.46 12.13
N ALA A 159 17.81 -1.48 13.39
CA ALA A 159 18.58 -2.59 13.96
C ALA A 159 17.69 -3.80 14.30
N SER A 160 16.43 -3.56 14.64
CA SER A 160 15.45 -4.59 15.01
C SER A 160 14.05 -4.22 14.54
N VAL A 161 13.19 -5.22 14.40
CA VAL A 161 11.75 -5.04 14.19
C VAL A 161 11.09 -5.03 15.56
N THR A 162 10.45 -3.92 15.91
CA THR A 162 9.63 -3.83 17.13
C THR A 162 8.18 -3.91 16.68
N THR A 163 7.48 -5.00 16.99
CA THR A 163 6.02 -5.08 16.86
C THR A 163 5.44 -4.73 18.23
N THR A 164 4.53 -3.75 18.27
CA THR A 164 3.85 -3.35 19.50
C THR A 164 2.74 -4.33 19.85
#